data_AF-A0A3C0BUK8-F1
#
_entry.id   AF-A0A3C0BUK8-F1
#
_cell.length_a   1.000
_cell.length_b   1.000
_cell.length_c   1.000
_cell.angle_alpha   90.00
_cell.angle_beta   90.00
_cell.angle_gamma   90.00
#
_symmetry.space_group_name_H-M   'P 1'
#
loop_
_entity.id
_entity.type
_entity.pdbx_description
1 polymer ?
#
loop_
_entity_poly.entity_id
_entity_poly.type
_entity_poly.pdbx_seq_one_letter_code
_entity_poly.pdbx_strand_id
1 'polypeptide(L)'
;MREPIRNRSLSKRGFVDFLATNRLSIALTSYQTGQLMLIGPLLDGRLSVFQRNFVRAMGLWATPQRLYLAAIAQIWRLENVLGQGQLANQQSLHYERLYVPRMAQTTGDVDAHELAVDGQDRLIFVNTKYSCLATLDTVHSFKPLWKPRFISKLAPEDRCHLNGLAMKDSAPKYVTAVSRCDVVDGWRERRHEGGILIDVENDRVVTEDLSMPHSPRLNAGTLWVLDSGRG
;
A
#
# COMPACT_ATOMS: atom_id res chain seq x y z
N MET A 1 15.74 22.36 22.71
CA MET A 1 14.34 22.25 23.17
C MET A 1 13.48 22.21 21.90
N ARG A 2 13.00 21.03 21.48
CA ARG A 2 12.19 20.91 20.25
C ARG A 2 10.77 21.37 20.61
N GLU A 3 10.25 22.37 19.90
CA GLU A 3 8.87 22.80 20.06
C GLU A 3 7.91 21.61 19.84
N PRO A 4 6.87 21.46 20.65
CA PRO A 4 5.86 20.44 20.41
C PRO A 4 5.16 20.74 19.09
N ILE A 5 4.95 19.69 18.28
CA ILE A 5 4.13 19.75 17.08
C ILE A 5 2.73 20.20 17.53
N ARG A 6 2.36 21.45 17.25
CA ARG A 6 1.00 21.92 17.49
C ARG A 6 0.07 21.11 16.58
N ASN A 7 -0.78 20.27 17.17
CA ASN A 7 -1.92 19.67 16.48
C ASN A 7 -2.82 20.78 15.95
N ARG A 8 -2.59 21.22 14.71
CA ARG A 8 -3.50 22.09 13.99
C ARG A 8 -4.59 21.19 13.42
N SER A 9 -5.78 21.22 14.02
CA SER A 9 -6.94 20.65 13.34
C SER A 9 -7.23 21.51 12.11
N LEU A 10 -7.17 20.90 10.93
CA LEU A 10 -7.58 21.57 9.69
C LEU A 10 -9.11 21.55 9.64
N SER A 11 -9.74 22.71 9.59
CA SER A 11 -11.16 22.79 9.24
C SER A 11 -11.37 22.21 7.84
N LYS A 12 -12.59 21.82 7.47
CA LYS A 12 -12.89 21.34 6.11
C LYS A 12 -12.38 22.31 5.04
N ARG A 13 -12.51 23.62 5.26
CA ARG A 13 -11.95 24.66 4.37
C ARG A 13 -10.42 24.63 4.37
N GLY A 14 -9.80 24.63 5.56
CA GLY A 14 -8.34 24.58 5.68
C GLY A 14 -7.71 23.35 5.03
N PHE A 15 -8.39 22.20 5.05
CA PHE A 15 -7.92 20.99 4.37
C PHE A 15 -8.00 21.10 2.84
N VAL A 16 -9.10 21.61 2.29
CA VAL A 16 -9.23 21.82 0.84
C VAL A 16 -8.18 22.85 0.36
N ASP A 17 -8.04 23.95 1.09
CA ASP A 17 -7.05 24.99 0.79
C ASP A 17 -5.62 24.43 0.84
N PHE A 18 -5.33 23.56 1.83
CA PHE A 18 -4.04 22.88 1.91
C PHE A 18 -3.78 22.00 0.68
N LEU A 19 -4.75 21.17 0.27
CA LEU A 19 -4.61 20.34 -0.92
C LEU A 19 -4.42 21.19 -2.18
N ALA A 20 -5.21 22.25 -2.34
CA ALA A 20 -5.14 23.14 -3.51
C ALA A 20 -3.79 23.86 -3.58
N THR A 21 -3.36 24.46 -2.47
CA THR A 21 -2.10 25.21 -2.36
C THR A 21 -0.89 24.33 -2.68
N ASN A 22 -0.91 23.07 -2.21
CA ASN A 22 0.19 22.13 -2.42
C ASN A 22 0.03 21.26 -3.69
N ARG A 23 -1.05 21.49 -4.47
CA ARG A 23 -1.37 20.73 -5.70
C ARG A 23 -1.44 19.21 -5.45
N LEU A 24 -2.08 18.83 -4.35
CA LEU A 24 -2.20 17.45 -3.90
C LEU A 24 -3.57 16.87 -4.20
N SER A 25 -3.57 15.57 -4.50
CA SER A 25 -4.75 14.69 -4.45
C SER A 25 -4.40 13.48 -3.61
N ILE A 26 -5.41 12.87 -3.00
CA ILE A 26 -5.27 11.69 -2.15
C ILE A 26 -5.97 10.52 -2.82
N ALA A 27 -5.30 9.37 -2.81
CA ALA A 27 -5.92 8.09 -3.11
C ALA A 27 -5.83 7.21 -1.86
N LEU A 28 -6.94 6.60 -1.47
CA LEU A 28 -6.99 5.68 -0.33
C LEU A 28 -7.95 4.54 -0.60
N THR A 29 -7.74 3.43 0.10
CA THR A 29 -8.57 2.24 0.05
C THR A 29 -9.30 2.04 1.36
N SER A 30 -10.46 1.39 1.29
CA SER A 30 -11.18 0.91 2.45
C SER A 30 -11.42 -0.59 2.30
N TYR A 31 -10.76 -1.37 3.16
CA TYR A 31 -10.90 -2.82 3.22
C TYR A 31 -12.36 -3.22 3.51
N GLN A 32 -12.99 -2.58 4.50
CA GLN A 32 -14.32 -2.96 5.00
C GLN A 32 -15.41 -2.69 3.96
N THR A 33 -15.34 -1.55 3.27
CA THR A 33 -16.35 -1.16 2.28
C THR A 33 -15.99 -1.60 0.86
N GLY A 34 -14.76 -2.07 0.62
CA GLY A 34 -14.28 -2.47 -0.69
C GLY A 34 -14.24 -1.29 -1.67
N GLN A 35 -13.63 -0.18 -1.26
CA GLN A 35 -13.64 1.05 -2.05
C GLN A 35 -12.22 1.57 -2.33
N LEU A 36 -12.01 2.04 -3.56
CA LEU A 36 -10.98 3.02 -3.90
C LEU A 36 -11.63 4.40 -3.88
N MET A 37 -11.06 5.32 -3.12
CA MET A 37 -11.47 6.72 -3.07
C MET A 37 -10.37 7.62 -3.64
N LEU A 38 -10.73 8.50 -4.55
CA LEU A 38 -9.87 9.56 -5.09
C LEU A 38 -10.44 10.90 -4.64
N ILE A 39 -9.63 11.68 -3.96
CA ILE A 39 -10.04 12.91 -3.27
C ILE A 39 -9.14 14.04 -3.75
N GLY A 40 -9.73 15.15 -4.18
CA GLY A 40 -8.95 16.31 -4.65
C GLY A 40 -9.76 17.60 -4.64
N PRO A 41 -9.09 18.75 -4.58
CA PRO A 41 -9.74 20.05 -4.63
C PRO A 41 -10.29 20.34 -6.04
N LEU A 42 -11.45 20.97 -6.11
CA LEU A 42 -12.01 21.57 -7.31
C LEU A 42 -11.63 23.06 -7.37
N LEU A 43 -11.66 23.63 -8.58
CA LEU A 43 -11.32 25.06 -8.80
C LEU A 43 -12.26 26.02 -8.07
N ASP A 44 -13.47 25.59 -7.72
CA ASP A 44 -14.47 26.38 -6.98
C ASP A 44 -14.33 26.27 -5.45
N GLY A 45 -13.24 25.67 -4.96
CA GLY A 45 -12.96 25.52 -3.53
C GLY A 45 -13.73 24.40 -2.84
N ARG A 46 -14.45 23.56 -3.59
CA ARG A 46 -15.06 22.33 -3.06
C ARG A 46 -14.07 21.16 -3.12
N LEU A 47 -14.39 20.10 -2.38
CA LEU A 47 -13.67 18.82 -2.47
C LEU A 47 -14.44 17.88 -3.40
N SER A 48 -13.76 17.31 -4.38
CA SER A 48 -14.28 16.17 -5.13
C SER A 48 -13.90 14.87 -4.43
N VAL A 49 -14.85 13.95 -4.35
CA VAL A 49 -14.66 12.59 -3.83
C VAL A 49 -15.23 11.63 -4.86
N PHE A 50 -14.35 10.96 -5.59
CA PHE A 50 -14.71 9.88 -6.50
C PHE A 50 -14.54 8.54 -5.78
N GLN A 51 -15.51 7.64 -5.92
CA GLN A 51 -15.48 6.32 -5.30
C GLN A 51 -15.75 5.25 -6.34
N ARG A 52 -15.00 4.15 -6.27
CA ARG A 52 -15.23 2.96 -7.09
C ARG A 52 -15.04 1.70 -6.27
N ASN A 53 -15.92 0.72 -6.48
CA ASN A 53 -15.91 -0.53 -5.74
C ASN A 53 -14.87 -1.50 -6.30
N PHE A 54 -14.09 -2.07 -5.38
CA PHE A 54 -13.18 -3.18 -5.58
C PHE A 54 -13.27 -4.06 -4.33
N VAL A 55 -13.77 -5.29 -4.48
CA VAL A 55 -14.01 -6.17 -3.34
C VAL A 55 -12.72 -6.36 -2.55
N ARG A 56 -12.75 -5.99 -1.26
CA ARG A 56 -11.59 -6.03 -0.36
C ARG A 56 -10.38 -5.24 -0.89
N ALA A 57 -10.59 -3.96 -1.21
CA ALA A 57 -9.53 -3.03 -1.60
C ALA A 57 -8.51 -2.87 -0.46
N MET A 58 -7.25 -3.26 -0.70
CA MET A 58 -6.17 -3.30 0.30
C MET A 58 -4.98 -2.46 -0.14
N GLY A 59 -3.88 -3.10 -0.57
CA GLY A 59 -2.66 -2.43 -0.99
C GLY A 59 -2.89 -1.51 -2.18
N LEU A 60 -2.31 -0.31 -2.10
CA LEU A 60 -2.41 0.72 -3.12
C LEU A 60 -1.02 1.31 -3.39
N TRP A 61 -0.62 1.30 -4.65
CA TRP A 61 0.57 2.00 -5.12
C TRP A 61 0.19 3.00 -6.21
N ALA A 62 0.81 4.18 -6.21
CA ALA A 62 0.41 5.28 -7.08
C ALA A 62 1.60 6.06 -7.64
N THR A 63 1.46 6.46 -8.90
CA THR A 63 2.16 7.58 -9.54
C THR A 63 1.10 8.51 -10.13
N PRO A 64 1.47 9.71 -10.63
CA PRO A 64 0.50 10.57 -11.29
C PRO A 64 -0.08 9.99 -12.59
N GLN A 65 0.47 8.87 -13.09
CA GLN A 65 0.06 8.22 -14.34
C GLN A 65 -0.61 6.86 -14.11
N ARG A 66 -0.34 6.19 -12.99
CA ARG A 66 -0.77 4.80 -12.77
C ARG A 66 -1.11 4.54 -11.33
N LEU A 67 -2.15 3.73 -11.12
CA LEU A 67 -2.46 3.11 -9.84
C LEU A 67 -2.37 1.59 -9.97
N TYR A 68 -1.76 0.93 -9.00
CA TYR A 68 -1.94 -0.49 -8.76
C TYR A 68 -2.74 -0.68 -7.48
N LEU A 69 -3.74 -1.57 -7.53
CA LEU A 69 -4.66 -1.83 -6.43
C LEU A 69 -4.79 -3.34 -6.21
N ALA A 70 -4.48 -3.81 -5.01
CA ALA A 70 -4.77 -5.15 -4.58
C ALA A 70 -6.22 -5.24 -4.09
N ALA A 71 -6.95 -6.22 -4.61
CA ALA A 71 -8.29 -6.61 -4.21
C ALA A 71 -8.29 -8.08 -3.78
N ILE A 72 -9.46 -8.62 -3.39
CA ILE A 72 -9.59 -9.98 -2.84
C ILE A 72 -8.91 -11.08 -3.68
N ALA A 73 -9.04 -11.02 -5.00
CA ALA A 73 -8.57 -12.06 -5.91
C ALA A 73 -7.87 -11.54 -7.17
N GLN A 74 -7.74 -10.21 -7.29
CA GLN A 74 -7.11 -9.56 -8.43
C GLN A 74 -6.17 -8.45 -7.97
N ILE A 75 -5.12 -8.25 -8.74
CA ILE A 75 -4.38 -6.99 -8.73
C ILE A 75 -4.75 -6.20 -9.98
N TRP A 76 -5.30 -5.01 -9.76
CA TRP A 76 -5.75 -4.09 -10.78
C TRP A 76 -4.67 -3.09 -11.14
N ARG A 77 -4.57 -2.77 -12.43
CA ARG A 77 -3.79 -1.66 -12.96
C ARG A 77 -4.74 -0.65 -13.59
N LEU A 78 -4.72 0.57 -13.06
CA LEU A 78 -5.46 1.69 -13.61
C LEU A 78 -4.47 2.68 -14.23
N GLU A 79 -4.78 3.17 -15.43
CA GLU A 79 -3.95 4.13 -16.14
C GLU A 79 -4.67 5.47 -16.25
N ASN A 80 -3.94 6.57 -16.07
CA ASN A 80 -4.42 7.88 -16.47
C ASN A 80 -4.53 7.94 -18.00
N VAL A 81 -5.74 8.06 -18.52
CA VAL A 81 -5.98 8.08 -19.96
C VAL A 81 -5.95 9.48 -20.58
N LEU A 82 -5.80 10.53 -19.75
CA LEU A 82 -5.68 11.90 -20.23
C LEU A 82 -4.25 12.17 -20.71
N GLY A 83 -4.15 12.73 -21.91
CA GLY A 83 -2.92 13.34 -22.41
C GLY A 83 -2.57 14.63 -21.67
N GLN A 84 -1.36 15.14 -21.93
CA GLN A 84 -0.90 16.39 -21.33
C GLN A 84 -1.86 17.54 -21.69
N GLY A 85 -2.30 18.29 -20.67
CA GLY A 85 -3.23 19.42 -20.85
C GLY A 85 -4.69 19.01 -21.10
N GLN A 86 -5.00 17.72 -21.26
CA GLN A 86 -6.38 17.27 -21.34
C GLN A 86 -7.02 17.27 -19.95
N LEU A 87 -8.29 17.66 -19.91
CA LEU A 87 -9.12 17.64 -18.72
C LEU A 87 -10.30 16.71 -18.96
N ALA A 88 -10.63 15.87 -17.98
CA ALA A 88 -11.87 15.13 -17.99
C ALA A 88 -13.01 16.03 -17.47
N ASN A 89 -14.21 15.83 -18.05
CA ASN A 89 -15.44 16.61 -17.84
C ASN A 89 -15.30 18.10 -18.23
N GLN A 90 -15.88 18.48 -19.36
CA GLN A 90 -15.64 19.78 -20.02
C GLN A 90 -16.53 20.95 -19.55
N GLN A 91 -17.41 20.74 -18.57
CA GLN A 91 -18.44 21.73 -18.20
C GLN A 91 -18.12 22.46 -16.90
N SER A 92 -18.28 21.82 -15.74
CA SER A 92 -18.19 22.50 -14.43
C SER A 92 -17.26 21.81 -13.43
N LEU A 93 -16.67 20.68 -13.80
CA LEU A 93 -15.80 19.89 -12.94
C LEU A 93 -14.58 19.49 -13.74
N HIS A 94 -13.47 20.21 -13.61
CA HIS A 94 -12.25 19.90 -14.34
C HIS A 94 -11.41 18.89 -13.55
N TYR A 95 -11.14 17.74 -14.15
CA TYR A 95 -10.25 16.73 -13.58
C TYR A 95 -8.98 16.62 -14.41
N GLU A 96 -7.83 16.80 -13.76
CA GLU A 96 -6.51 16.69 -14.42
C GLU A 96 -6.08 15.24 -14.66
N ARG A 97 -6.77 14.27 -14.04
CA ARG A 97 -6.47 12.83 -14.16
C ARG A 97 -7.76 12.02 -14.31
N LEU A 98 -7.73 11.02 -15.18
CA LEU A 98 -8.82 10.05 -15.36
C LEU A 98 -8.23 8.64 -15.34
N TYR A 99 -8.27 8.01 -14.16
CA TYR A 99 -7.77 6.65 -14.00
C TYR A 99 -8.80 5.61 -14.45
N VAL A 100 -8.46 4.83 -15.47
CA VAL A 100 -9.31 3.77 -16.02
C VAL A 100 -8.63 2.42 -15.81
N PRO A 101 -9.34 1.40 -15.28
CA PRO A 101 -8.81 0.04 -15.22
C PRO A 101 -8.46 -0.47 -16.62
N ARG A 102 -7.20 -0.88 -16.80
CA ARG A 102 -6.68 -1.42 -18.08
C ARG A 102 -6.26 -2.88 -17.97
N MET A 103 -5.97 -3.35 -16.76
CA MET A 103 -5.61 -4.75 -16.51
C MET A 103 -6.13 -5.19 -15.15
N ALA A 104 -6.52 -6.45 -15.05
CA ALA A 104 -6.73 -7.16 -13.80
C ALA A 104 -6.07 -8.53 -13.93
N GLN A 105 -5.03 -8.79 -13.15
CA GLN A 105 -4.46 -10.13 -13.06
C GLN A 105 -5.14 -10.89 -11.93
N THR A 106 -5.78 -12.01 -12.25
CA THR A 106 -6.32 -12.90 -11.22
C THR A 106 -5.19 -13.62 -10.53
N THR A 107 -5.11 -13.46 -9.21
CA THR A 107 -4.13 -14.12 -8.35
C THR A 107 -4.76 -15.20 -7.47
N GLY A 108 -6.10 -15.17 -7.33
CA GLY A 108 -6.78 -15.85 -6.24
C GLY A 108 -6.53 -15.13 -4.90
N ASP A 109 -6.99 -15.73 -3.81
CA ASP A 109 -6.83 -15.19 -2.47
C ASP A 109 -5.39 -15.38 -1.99
N VAL A 110 -4.54 -14.38 -2.29
CA VAL A 110 -3.14 -14.26 -1.85
C VAL A 110 -2.97 -13.23 -0.73
N ASP A 111 -4.08 -12.57 -0.36
CA ASP A 111 -4.13 -11.58 0.71
C ASP A 111 -3.07 -10.46 0.56
N ALA A 112 -3.03 -9.83 -0.63
CA ALA A 112 -2.00 -8.86 -0.99
C ALA A 112 -2.18 -7.53 -0.24
N HIS A 113 -1.27 -7.24 0.70
CA HIS A 113 -1.40 -6.12 1.63
C HIS A 113 -0.69 -4.83 1.17
N GLU A 114 0.47 -4.94 0.53
CA GLU A 114 1.28 -3.80 0.12
C GLU A 114 1.88 -4.03 -1.27
N LEU A 115 1.97 -2.98 -2.07
CA LEU A 115 2.39 -3.02 -3.47
C LEU A 115 3.51 -2.01 -3.71
N ALA A 116 4.43 -2.35 -4.62
CA ALA A 116 5.42 -1.44 -5.15
C ALA A 116 5.80 -1.81 -6.58
N VAL A 117 6.38 -0.88 -7.30
CA VAL A 117 6.99 -1.13 -8.61
C VAL A 117 8.49 -0.90 -8.49
N ASP A 118 9.28 -1.86 -8.98
CA ASP A 118 10.74 -1.77 -8.96
C ASP A 118 11.30 -0.94 -10.13
N GLY A 119 12.62 -0.80 -10.18
CA GLY A 119 13.33 -0.03 -11.22
C GLY A 119 13.21 -0.59 -12.64
N GLN A 120 12.60 -1.78 -12.80
CA GLN A 120 12.37 -2.44 -14.08
C GLN A 120 10.88 -2.48 -14.47
N ASP A 121 10.06 -1.61 -13.85
CA ASP A 121 8.59 -1.57 -14.01
C ASP A 121 7.88 -2.88 -13.63
N ARG A 122 8.53 -3.73 -12.83
CA ARG A 122 7.91 -4.96 -12.33
C ARG A 122 7.18 -4.69 -11.03
N LEU A 123 5.93 -5.14 -10.98
CA LEU A 123 5.13 -5.11 -9.77
C LEU A 123 5.70 -6.12 -8.75
N ILE A 124 5.94 -5.64 -7.54
CA ILE A 124 6.25 -6.43 -6.35
C ILE A 124 5.11 -6.24 -5.36
N PHE A 125 4.68 -7.32 -4.75
CA PHE A 125 3.66 -7.28 -3.71
C PHE A 125 3.98 -8.19 -2.55
N VAL A 126 3.47 -7.81 -1.39
CA VAL A 126 3.45 -8.67 -0.20
C VAL A 126 2.34 -9.69 -0.38
N ASN A 127 2.70 -10.96 -0.49
CA ASN A 127 1.78 -12.10 -0.45
C ASN A 127 1.74 -12.63 0.98
N THR A 128 0.80 -12.10 1.76
CA THR A 128 0.64 -12.38 3.20
C THR A 128 0.34 -13.85 3.42
N LYS A 129 -0.59 -14.40 2.63
CA LYS A 129 -1.03 -15.79 2.75
C LYS A 129 0.11 -16.79 2.58
N TYR A 130 1.11 -16.46 1.75
CA TYR A 130 2.30 -17.29 1.52
C TYR A 130 3.56 -16.76 2.23
N SER A 131 3.45 -15.72 3.05
CA SER A 131 4.55 -15.12 3.82
C SER A 131 5.76 -14.75 2.97
N CYS A 132 5.54 -14.11 1.82
CA CYS A 132 6.60 -13.79 0.87
C CYS A 132 6.37 -12.47 0.11
N LEU A 133 7.46 -11.93 -0.46
CA LEU A 133 7.37 -10.97 -1.56
C LEU A 133 7.21 -11.74 -2.86
N ALA A 134 6.33 -11.27 -3.75
CA ALA A 134 6.01 -11.91 -5.00
C ALA A 134 5.85 -10.90 -6.15
N THR A 135 5.89 -11.39 -7.38
CA THR A 135 5.45 -10.70 -8.60
C THR A 135 4.30 -11.48 -9.23
N LEU A 136 3.58 -10.85 -10.16
CA LEU A 136 2.54 -11.52 -10.95
C LEU A 136 3.14 -12.62 -11.82
N ASP A 137 2.37 -13.69 -12.02
CA ASP A 137 2.63 -14.74 -13.00
C ASP A 137 1.31 -15.10 -13.69
N THR A 138 1.31 -15.16 -15.02
CA THR A 138 0.07 -15.35 -15.80
C THR A 138 -0.43 -16.79 -15.80
N VAL A 139 0.39 -17.76 -15.39
CA VAL A 139 0.04 -19.18 -15.34
C VAL A 139 -0.17 -19.65 -13.90
N HIS A 140 0.69 -19.22 -12.98
CA HIS A 140 0.75 -19.70 -11.60
C HIS A 140 0.17 -18.73 -10.57
N SER A 141 -0.58 -17.71 -11.02
CA SER A 141 -1.05 -16.55 -10.23
C SER A 141 0.05 -15.59 -9.80
N PHE A 142 1.12 -16.11 -9.20
CA PHE A 142 2.26 -15.33 -8.73
C PHE A 142 3.56 -16.12 -8.78
N LYS A 143 4.67 -15.39 -8.78
CA LYS A 143 6.02 -15.93 -8.63
C LYS A 143 6.67 -15.35 -7.38
N PRO A 144 7.12 -16.19 -6.42
CA PRO A 144 7.86 -15.73 -5.26
C PRO A 144 9.18 -15.05 -5.66
N LEU A 145 9.51 -13.96 -5.00
CA LEU A 145 10.77 -13.23 -5.15
C LEU A 145 11.66 -13.39 -3.92
N TRP A 146 11.07 -13.39 -2.73
CA TRP A 146 11.79 -13.49 -1.46
C TRP A 146 10.85 -13.96 -0.35
N LYS A 147 11.36 -14.69 0.64
CA LYS A 147 10.67 -15.01 1.89
C LYS A 147 11.64 -14.89 3.06
N PRO A 148 11.18 -14.58 4.29
CA PRO A 148 12.05 -14.59 5.46
C PRO A 148 12.71 -15.97 5.66
N ARG A 149 13.95 -16.04 6.13
CA ARG A 149 14.65 -17.33 6.34
C ARG A 149 13.95 -18.24 7.35
N PHE A 150 13.27 -17.65 8.33
CA PHE A 150 12.54 -18.42 9.34
C PHE A 150 11.26 -19.09 8.82
N ILE A 151 10.79 -18.74 7.61
CA ILE A 151 9.64 -19.41 6.99
C ILE A 151 10.12 -20.69 6.30
N SER A 152 9.74 -21.87 6.79
CA SER A 152 10.27 -23.15 6.28
C SER A 152 9.76 -23.52 4.88
N LYS A 153 8.52 -23.17 4.52
CA LYS A 153 7.95 -23.43 3.19
C LYS A 153 6.97 -22.34 2.77
N LEU A 154 6.81 -22.18 1.46
CA LEU A 154 5.75 -21.36 0.87
C LEU A 154 4.46 -22.17 0.84
N ALA A 155 3.54 -21.85 1.74
CA ALA A 155 2.24 -22.49 1.85
C ALA A 155 1.18 -21.42 2.19
N PRO A 156 -0.09 -21.61 1.77
CA PRO A 156 -1.17 -20.65 2.00
C PRO A 156 -1.65 -20.68 3.47
N GLU A 157 -0.76 -20.42 4.40
CA GLU A 157 -0.91 -20.67 5.83
C GLU A 157 -0.77 -19.41 6.69
N ASP A 158 -0.48 -18.24 6.07
CA ASP A 158 -0.28 -16.95 6.74
C ASP A 158 0.50 -17.07 8.07
N ARG A 159 1.75 -17.52 7.97
CA ARG A 159 2.50 -17.96 9.14
C ARG A 159 3.00 -16.83 10.03
N CYS A 160 3.34 -15.70 9.41
CA CYS A 160 3.91 -14.54 10.10
C CYS A 160 3.13 -13.24 9.91
N HIS A 161 2.12 -13.24 9.05
CA HIS A 161 1.41 -12.04 8.61
C HIS A 161 2.36 -10.96 8.11
N LEU A 162 3.19 -11.34 7.14
CA LEU A 162 4.00 -10.39 6.36
C LEU A 162 3.04 -9.44 5.65
N ASN A 163 3.09 -8.14 5.93
CA ASN A 163 2.03 -7.22 5.52
C ASN A 163 2.53 -5.93 4.86
N GLY A 164 3.77 -5.51 5.12
CA GLY A 164 4.27 -4.21 4.67
C GLY A 164 5.54 -4.32 3.86
N LEU A 165 5.79 -3.32 3.02
CA LEU A 165 6.93 -3.22 2.12
C LEU A 165 7.35 -1.75 1.97
N ALA A 166 8.63 -1.50 2.21
CA ALA A 166 9.32 -0.26 1.91
C ALA A 166 10.36 -0.50 0.83
N MET A 167 10.39 0.39 -0.16
CA MET A 167 11.39 0.40 -1.21
C MET A 167 12.55 1.35 -0.86
N LYS A 168 13.75 1.03 -1.33
CA LYS A 168 14.91 1.92 -1.37
C LYS A 168 15.56 1.80 -2.74
N ASP A 169 15.88 2.91 -3.38
CA ASP A 169 16.56 2.94 -4.69
C ASP A 169 15.87 2.00 -5.71
N SER A 170 14.54 2.03 -5.72
CA SER A 170 13.69 1.21 -6.59
C SER A 170 13.78 -0.31 -6.38
N ALA A 171 14.22 -0.78 -5.21
CA ALA A 171 14.24 -2.19 -4.82
C ALA A 171 13.60 -2.41 -3.43
N PRO A 172 13.05 -3.61 -3.14
CA PRO A 172 12.58 -3.96 -1.80
C PRO A 172 13.69 -3.82 -0.76
N LYS A 173 13.43 -3.11 0.35
CA LYS A 173 14.44 -2.90 1.39
C LYS A 173 13.98 -3.34 2.77
N TYR A 174 12.77 -2.98 3.18
CA TYR A 174 12.22 -3.39 4.47
C TYR A 174 10.84 -3.98 4.32
N VAL A 175 10.52 -4.95 5.17
CA VAL A 175 9.19 -5.52 5.28
C VAL A 175 8.77 -5.64 6.74
N THR A 176 7.48 -5.57 7.01
CA THR A 176 6.91 -5.80 8.34
C THR A 176 6.18 -7.13 8.40
N ALA A 177 6.28 -7.81 9.53
CA ALA A 177 5.48 -8.99 9.87
C ALA A 177 4.93 -8.85 11.29
N VAL A 178 3.74 -9.40 11.56
CA VAL A 178 3.11 -9.30 12.89
C VAL A 178 3.76 -10.21 13.92
N SER A 179 4.47 -11.25 13.48
CA SER A 179 5.19 -12.17 14.37
C SER A 179 6.31 -12.89 13.65
N ARG A 180 7.43 -13.14 14.32
CA ARG A 180 8.44 -14.10 13.86
C ARG A 180 7.98 -15.55 14.07
N CYS A 181 6.97 -15.98 13.33
CA CYS A 181 6.35 -17.30 13.48
C CYS A 181 6.38 -18.08 12.16
N ASP A 182 6.48 -19.41 12.26
CA ASP A 182 6.46 -20.35 11.14
C ASP A 182 5.38 -21.43 11.33
N VAL A 183 4.27 -21.05 11.96
CA VAL A 183 3.10 -21.89 12.25
C VAL A 183 1.87 -21.21 11.67
N VAL A 184 0.94 -22.01 11.13
CA VAL A 184 -0.33 -21.52 10.56
C VAL A 184 -1.02 -20.56 11.52
N ASP A 185 -1.29 -19.33 11.07
CA ASP A 185 -1.94 -18.28 11.86
C ASP A 185 -1.28 -17.94 13.23
N GLY A 186 -0.08 -18.44 13.52
CA GLY A 186 0.54 -18.34 14.85
C GLY A 186 0.93 -16.91 15.26
N TRP A 187 0.85 -15.96 14.33
CA TRP A 187 1.03 -14.55 14.61
C TRP A 187 -0.11 -13.95 15.44
N ARG A 188 -1.32 -14.53 15.41
CA ARG A 188 -2.50 -13.98 16.08
C ARG A 188 -2.33 -13.86 17.59
N GLU A 189 -1.69 -14.86 18.20
CA GLU A 189 -1.42 -14.91 19.65
C GLU A 189 -0.36 -13.88 20.06
N ARG A 190 0.49 -13.44 19.13
CA ARG A 190 1.60 -12.52 19.40
C ARG A 190 1.40 -11.13 18.83
N ARG A 191 0.20 -10.78 18.35
CA ARG A 191 -0.05 -9.50 17.66
C ARG A 191 0.27 -8.24 18.48
N HIS A 192 0.31 -8.35 19.81
CA HIS A 192 0.51 -7.23 20.73
C HIS A 192 1.97 -6.77 20.84
N GLU A 193 2.94 -7.66 20.63
CA GLU A 193 4.38 -7.38 20.80
C GLU A 193 5.28 -8.25 19.93
N GLY A 194 4.76 -9.17 19.12
CA GLY A 194 5.57 -10.06 18.28
C GLY A 194 6.07 -9.41 16.99
N GLY A 195 5.64 -8.19 16.70
CA GLY A 195 5.85 -7.52 15.43
C GLY A 195 7.31 -7.21 15.16
N ILE A 196 7.73 -7.48 13.94
CA ILE A 196 9.11 -7.30 13.49
C ILE A 196 9.19 -6.49 12.21
N LEU A 197 10.32 -5.81 12.06
CA LEU A 197 10.75 -5.20 10.81
C LEU A 197 12.00 -5.95 10.33
N ILE A 198 12.01 -6.35 9.05
CA ILE A 198 13.09 -7.14 8.45
C ILE A 198 13.74 -6.35 7.32
N ASP A 199 15.07 -6.29 7.32
CA ASP A 199 15.86 -5.88 6.16
C ASP A 199 15.90 -7.04 5.15
N VAL A 200 15.32 -6.82 3.98
CA VAL A 200 15.16 -7.84 2.92
C VAL A 200 16.51 -8.28 2.36
N GLU A 201 17.47 -7.37 2.24
CA GLU A 201 18.76 -7.61 1.57
C GLU A 201 19.60 -8.65 2.32
N ASN A 202 19.61 -8.56 3.65
CA ASN A 202 20.42 -9.43 4.50
C ASN A 202 19.59 -10.40 5.36
N ASP A 203 18.25 -10.37 5.22
CA ASP A 203 17.30 -11.15 6.02
C ASP A 203 17.48 -10.92 7.54
N ARG A 204 17.71 -9.67 7.94
CA ARG A 204 18.00 -9.31 9.33
C ARG A 204 16.81 -8.60 9.96
N VAL A 205 16.36 -9.07 11.13
CA VAL A 205 15.41 -8.31 11.96
C VAL A 205 16.12 -7.05 12.46
N VAL A 206 15.58 -5.88 12.14
CA VAL A 206 16.16 -4.57 12.50
C VAL A 206 15.46 -3.91 13.68
N THR A 207 14.21 -4.26 13.93
CA THR A 207 13.49 -3.94 15.17
C THR A 207 12.44 -5.02 15.45
N GLU A 208 12.13 -5.20 16.72
CA GLU A 208 11.12 -6.11 17.25
C GLU A 208 10.21 -5.36 18.23
N ASP A 209 9.37 -6.08 18.99
CA ASP A 209 8.46 -5.54 19.99
C ASP A 209 7.43 -4.53 19.47
N LEU A 210 7.06 -4.65 18.20
CA LEU A 210 5.99 -3.88 17.57
C LEU A 210 4.64 -4.59 17.74
N SER A 211 3.57 -3.82 17.81
CA SER A 211 2.19 -4.29 17.85
C SER A 211 1.54 -4.10 16.48
N MET A 212 1.32 -5.19 15.76
CA MET A 212 0.74 -5.15 14.42
C MET A 212 1.41 -4.11 13.49
N PRO A 213 2.72 -4.21 13.21
CA PRO A 213 3.41 -3.22 12.41
C PRO A 213 2.96 -3.27 10.94
N HIS A 214 2.72 -2.10 10.34
CA HIS A 214 2.25 -1.96 8.95
C HIS A 214 2.95 -0.86 8.17
N SER A 215 2.83 -0.97 6.83
CA SER A 215 3.16 0.05 5.82
C SER A 215 4.43 0.86 6.12
N PRO A 216 5.60 0.19 6.21
CA PRO A 216 6.87 0.89 6.40
C PRO A 216 7.14 1.81 5.21
N ARG A 217 7.67 3.00 5.46
CA ARG A 217 8.03 4.01 4.46
C ARG A 217 9.40 4.58 4.74
N LEU A 218 10.32 4.43 3.79
CA LEU A 218 11.64 5.04 3.85
C LEU A 218 11.58 6.41 3.15
N ASN A 219 11.91 7.47 3.87
CA ASN A 219 11.99 8.81 3.32
C ASN A 219 13.18 9.58 3.91
N ALA A 220 14.02 10.16 3.04
CA ALA A 220 15.20 10.93 3.44
C ALA A 220 16.09 10.22 4.49
N GLY A 221 16.33 8.92 4.30
CA GLY A 221 17.15 8.09 5.20
C GLY A 221 16.47 7.71 6.53
N THR A 222 15.24 8.18 6.78
CA THR A 222 14.45 7.82 7.96
C THR A 222 13.38 6.81 7.59
N LEU A 223 13.31 5.71 8.34
CA LEU A 223 12.27 4.70 8.18
C LEU A 223 11.13 4.96 9.15
N TRP A 224 9.93 5.11 8.61
CA TRP A 224 8.68 5.27 9.35
C TRP A 224 7.91 3.97 9.28
N VAL A 225 7.34 3.53 10.40
CA VAL A 225 6.55 2.31 10.50
C VAL A 225 5.31 2.62 11.33
N LEU A 226 4.15 2.11 10.94
CA LEU A 226 2.94 2.22 11.73
C LEU A 226 2.96 1.11 12.80
N ASP A 227 3.00 1.47 14.07
CA ASP A 227 2.83 0.55 15.22
C ASP A 227 1.34 0.42 15.56
N SER A 228 0.56 -0.09 14.60
CA SER A 228 -0.90 0.10 14.54
C SER A 228 -1.66 -0.40 15.75
N GLY A 229 -1.13 -1.40 16.47
CA GLY A 229 -1.77 -1.93 17.67
C GLY A 229 -1.59 -1.04 18.91
N ARG A 230 -0.76 0.01 18.85
CA ARG A 230 -0.54 0.96 19.96
C ARG A 230 -1.14 2.35 19.73
N GLY A 231 -1.71 2.62 18.54
CA GLY A 231 -2.26 3.92 18.14
C GLY A 231 -1.38 4.60 17.12
#